data_AF-A0A8T3PR58-F1
#
_entry.id   AF-A0A8T3PR58-F1
#
_cell.length_a   1.000
_cell.length_b   1.000
_cell.length_c   1.000
_cell.angle_alpha   90.00
_cell.angle_beta   90.00
_cell.angle_gamma   90.00
#
_symmetry.space_group_name_H-M   'P 1'
#
loop_
_entity.id
_entity.type
_entity.pdbx_description
1 polymer ?
#
loop_
_entity_poly.entity_id
_entity_poly.type
_entity_poly.pdbx_seq_one_letter_code
_entity_poly.pdbx_strand_id
1 'polypeptide(L)'
;MWRPIRTTRSAGFRCRRRAGTVAKRWWQGLPADTELFHWRDTTLSRPTAADALLQRDQGFVMDKVLALQCHLQVTPKMVTDWVARYHEALRPADGPSGRVQTETEITRALPQRVRALRRIADLVYTRWLEGFGERPDRK
;
A
#
# COMPACT_ATOMS: atom_id res chain seq x y z
N MET A 1 20.30 -1.91 -11.84
CA MET A 1 19.74 -0.79 -12.61
C MET A 1 18.31 -0.53 -12.13
N TRP A 2 17.96 0.70 -11.76
CA TRP A 2 16.61 1.06 -11.28
C TRP A 2 15.72 1.46 -12.45
N ARG A 3 14.41 1.18 -12.38
CA ARG A 3 13.45 1.64 -13.39
C ARG A 3 13.14 3.13 -13.18
N PRO A 4 12.83 3.93 -14.21
CA PRO A 4 12.42 5.32 -14.02
C PRO A 4 11.07 5.43 -13.30
N ILE A 5 10.94 6.43 -12.41
CA ILE A 5 9.67 6.79 -11.76
C ILE A 5 8.74 7.38 -12.82
N ARG A 6 7.47 6.95 -12.80
CA ARG A 6 6.42 7.48 -13.68
C ARG A 6 5.35 8.17 -12.87
N THR A 7 4.78 9.23 -13.43
CA THR A 7 3.54 9.80 -12.90
C THR A 7 2.42 8.78 -13.09
N THR A 8 1.76 8.40 -12.00
CA THR A 8 0.58 7.53 -11.99
C THR A 8 -0.25 7.86 -10.77
N ARG A 9 -1.40 8.50 -11.01
CA ARG A 9 -2.36 8.84 -9.96
C ARG A 9 -3.14 7.62 -9.48
N SER A 10 -3.27 7.46 -8.18
CA SER A 10 -4.11 6.46 -7.54
C SER A 10 -4.67 7.01 -6.23
N ALA A 11 -5.98 6.97 -6.08
CA ALA A 11 -6.69 7.37 -4.87
C ALA A 11 -7.77 6.32 -4.56
N GLY A 12 -7.71 5.72 -3.38
CA GLY A 12 -8.71 4.77 -2.91
C GLY A 12 -8.19 3.37 -2.57
N PHE A 13 -9.14 2.45 -2.38
CA PHE A 13 -8.96 1.10 -1.86
C PHE A 13 -8.87 0.07 -2.98
N ARG A 14 -7.73 0.01 -3.68
CA ARG A 14 -7.49 -1.04 -4.68
C ARG A 14 -6.05 -1.51 -4.62
N CYS A 15 -5.87 -2.80 -4.36
CA CYS A 15 -4.57 -3.45 -4.52
C CYS A 15 -4.77 -4.90 -4.92
N ARG A 16 -3.79 -5.47 -5.63
CA ARG A 16 -3.73 -6.91 -5.90
C ARG A 16 -2.39 -7.43 -5.45
N ARG A 17 -2.43 -8.49 -4.66
CA ARG A 17 -1.24 -9.23 -4.25
C ARG A 17 -0.56 -9.86 -5.47
N ARG A 18 0.78 -9.90 -5.46
CA ARG A 18 1.53 -10.64 -6.48
C ARG A 18 1.50 -12.14 -6.21
N ALA A 19 1.47 -12.96 -7.26
CA ALA A 19 1.72 -14.40 -7.12
C ALA A 19 3.19 -14.66 -6.71
N GLY A 20 3.44 -15.77 -6.02
CA GLY A 20 4.78 -16.18 -5.58
C GLY A 20 4.84 -16.54 -4.11
N THR A 21 5.88 -17.28 -3.71
CA THR A 21 6.07 -17.78 -2.35
C THR A 21 6.34 -16.65 -1.35
N VAL A 22 7.18 -15.67 -1.70
CA VAL A 22 7.50 -14.52 -0.84
C VAL A 22 6.26 -13.68 -0.56
N ALA A 23 5.52 -13.29 -1.61
CA ALA A 23 4.27 -12.55 -1.44
C ALA A 23 3.23 -13.36 -0.64
N LYS A 24 3.10 -14.68 -0.88
CA LYS A 24 2.22 -15.53 -0.07
C LYS A 24 2.58 -15.50 1.42
N ARG A 25 3.87 -15.55 1.75
CA ARG A 25 4.38 -15.50 3.12
C ARG A 25 4.08 -14.15 3.81
N TRP A 26 4.21 -13.04 3.09
CA TRP A 26 3.95 -11.69 3.61
C TRP A 26 2.47 -11.37 3.83
N TRP A 27 1.60 -11.95 3.01
CA TRP A 27 0.15 -11.72 3.06
C TRP A 27 -0.61 -12.98 3.51
N GLN A 28 0.03 -13.82 4.33
CA GLN A 28 -0.56 -15.06 4.79
C GLN A 28 -1.83 -14.78 5.63
N GLY A 29 -2.89 -15.56 5.40
CA GLY A 29 -4.17 -15.37 6.09
C GLY A 29 -5.03 -14.21 5.56
N LEU A 30 -4.59 -13.49 4.53
CA LEU A 30 -5.36 -12.43 3.88
C LEU A 30 -5.97 -12.89 2.55
N PRO A 31 -7.19 -12.43 2.21
CA PRO A 31 -7.78 -12.63 0.88
C PRO A 31 -6.91 -12.09 -0.25
N ALA A 32 -7.00 -12.69 -1.45
CA ALA A 32 -6.19 -12.29 -2.60
C ALA A 32 -6.50 -10.85 -3.10
N ASP A 33 -7.72 -10.40 -2.87
CA ASP A 33 -8.32 -9.12 -3.23
C ASP A 33 -8.35 -8.12 -2.08
N THR A 34 -7.49 -8.31 -1.07
CA THR A 34 -7.36 -7.40 0.07
C THR A 34 -7.22 -5.95 -0.37
N GLU A 35 -8.11 -5.10 0.13
CA GLU A 35 -8.11 -3.67 -0.14
C GLU A 35 -7.00 -2.95 0.64
N LEU A 36 -6.10 -2.28 -0.07
CA LEU A 36 -5.10 -1.37 0.52
C LEU A 36 -5.37 0.05 0.05
N PHE A 37 -5.23 1.01 0.95
CA PHE A 37 -5.49 2.42 0.65
C PHE A 37 -4.27 3.08 -0.01
N HIS A 38 -4.50 3.76 -1.13
CA HIS A 38 -3.49 4.52 -1.87
C HIS A 38 -3.92 5.98 -1.98
N TRP A 39 -2.97 6.90 -1.84
CA TRP A 39 -3.15 8.34 -2.11
C TRP A 39 -1.84 8.91 -2.68
N ARG A 40 -1.66 8.82 -4.00
CA ARG A 40 -0.34 8.99 -4.64
C ARG A 40 -0.43 9.41 -6.10
N ASP A 41 0.67 9.97 -6.61
CA ASP A 41 0.82 10.43 -7.99
C ASP A 41 2.08 9.89 -8.72
N THR A 42 2.97 9.14 -8.06
CA THR A 42 4.33 8.83 -8.57
C THR A 42 4.77 7.40 -8.25
N THR A 43 5.04 6.52 -9.22
CA THR A 43 5.30 5.08 -8.94
C THR A 43 6.57 4.82 -8.13
N LEU A 44 6.58 3.74 -7.36
CA LEU A 44 7.81 3.18 -6.79
C LEU A 44 8.64 2.52 -7.91
N SER A 45 9.95 2.71 -7.88
CA SER A 45 10.88 1.92 -8.66
C SER A 45 11.40 0.77 -7.83
N ARG A 46 11.18 -0.46 -8.28
CA ARG A 46 11.64 -1.66 -7.58
C ARG A 46 13.02 -2.09 -8.10
N PRO A 47 14.02 -2.30 -7.22
CA PRO A 47 15.30 -2.91 -7.61
C PRO A 47 15.11 -4.31 -8.20
N THR A 48 15.98 -4.72 -9.13
CA THR A 48 15.95 -6.09 -9.69
C THR A 48 16.09 -7.16 -8.62
N ALA A 49 16.93 -6.91 -7.59
CA ALA A 49 17.17 -7.83 -6.48
C ALA A 49 16.03 -7.89 -5.45
N ALA A 50 15.02 -7.01 -5.55
CA ALA A 50 13.94 -6.95 -4.58
C ALA A 50 12.76 -7.84 -4.97
N ASP A 51 12.23 -8.57 -3.99
CA ASP A 51 11.04 -9.40 -4.14
C ASP A 51 9.77 -8.53 -4.12
N ALA A 52 9.01 -8.56 -5.22
CA ALA A 52 7.75 -7.83 -5.27
C ALA A 52 6.65 -8.52 -4.45
N LEU A 53 6.02 -7.75 -3.57
CA LEU A 53 4.93 -8.21 -2.70
C LEU A 53 3.56 -7.92 -3.31
N LEU A 54 3.45 -6.82 -4.07
CA LEU A 54 2.21 -6.34 -4.68
C LEU A 54 2.38 -6.20 -6.19
N GLN A 55 1.28 -6.28 -6.94
CA GLN A 55 1.31 -6.04 -8.38
C GLN A 55 1.71 -4.60 -8.70
N ARG A 56 2.18 -4.37 -9.94
CA ARG A 56 2.51 -3.03 -10.46
C ARG A 56 3.56 -2.26 -9.64
N ASP A 57 4.50 -3.00 -9.04
CA ASP A 57 5.56 -2.45 -8.19
C ASP A 57 5.03 -1.62 -7.01
N GLN A 58 3.83 -1.94 -6.49
CA GLN A 58 3.20 -1.22 -5.37
C GLN A 58 3.82 -1.54 -4.00
N GLY A 59 4.68 -2.57 -3.93
CA GLY A 59 5.46 -2.86 -2.73
C GLY A 59 6.45 -3.99 -2.96
N PHE A 60 7.57 -3.93 -2.25
CA PHE A 60 8.64 -4.92 -2.31
C PHE A 60 9.37 -5.05 -0.98
N VAL A 61 10.11 -6.15 -0.85
CA VAL A 61 11.08 -6.36 0.22
C VAL A 61 12.47 -6.59 -0.38
N MET A 62 13.49 -6.09 0.31
CA MET A 62 14.90 -6.36 0.02
C MET A 62 15.66 -6.26 1.34
N ASP A 63 16.28 -7.36 1.78
CA ASP A 63 16.88 -7.47 3.11
C ASP A 63 15.92 -7.03 4.23
N LYS A 64 16.30 -5.99 4.98
CA LYS A 64 15.51 -5.38 6.06
C LYS A 64 14.64 -4.22 5.58
N VAL A 65 14.60 -3.93 4.28
CA VAL A 65 13.81 -2.85 3.70
C VAL A 65 12.45 -3.37 3.26
N LEU A 66 11.38 -2.80 3.80
CA LEU A 66 10.02 -2.95 3.32
C LEU A 66 9.58 -1.64 2.67
N ALA A 67 9.23 -1.67 1.39
CA ALA A 67 8.70 -0.53 0.66
C ALA A 67 7.24 -0.77 0.28
N LEU A 68 6.35 0.16 0.61
CA LEU A 68 4.92 0.13 0.29
C LEU A 68 4.47 1.48 -0.25
N GLN A 69 3.75 1.48 -1.37
CA GLN A 69 3.07 2.68 -1.88
C GLN A 69 1.68 2.90 -1.27
N CYS A 70 1.17 1.93 -0.52
CA CYS A 70 -0.11 2.06 0.19
C CYS A 70 0.12 2.64 1.59
N HIS A 71 -0.92 3.21 2.15
CA HIS A 71 -0.94 3.73 3.52
C HIS A 71 -1.78 2.81 4.39
N LEU A 72 -1.12 1.94 5.15
CA LEU A 72 -1.80 1.03 6.09
C LEU A 72 -2.21 1.72 7.40
N GLN A 73 -1.50 2.80 7.76
CA GLN A 73 -1.62 3.48 9.06
C GLN A 73 -2.63 4.64 9.07
N VAL A 74 -3.52 4.73 8.09
CA VAL A 74 -4.52 5.81 8.04
C VAL A 74 -5.61 5.66 9.09
N THR A 75 -6.23 6.78 9.47
CA THR A 75 -7.47 6.82 10.25
C THR A 75 -8.64 7.26 9.37
N PRO A 76 -9.91 7.01 9.75
CA PRO A 76 -11.05 7.52 8.99
C PRO A 76 -10.99 9.04 8.84
N LYS A 77 -10.63 9.75 9.92
CA LYS A 77 -10.47 11.20 9.91
C LYS A 77 -9.39 11.67 8.91
N MET A 78 -8.24 11.01 8.88
CA MET A 78 -7.19 11.35 7.90
C MET A 78 -7.69 11.21 6.47
N VAL A 79 -8.39 10.11 6.16
CA VAL A 79 -8.91 9.87 4.81
C VAL A 79 -9.97 10.92 4.43
N THR A 80 -10.91 11.23 5.33
CA THR A 80 -11.92 12.27 5.08
C THR A 80 -11.29 13.65 4.90
N ASP A 81 -10.31 13.99 5.74
CA ASP A 81 -9.61 15.27 5.67
C ASP A 81 -8.83 15.39 4.34
N TRP A 82 -8.19 14.31 3.87
CA TRP A 82 -7.48 14.31 2.59
C TRP A 82 -8.43 14.44 1.40
N VAL A 83 -9.56 13.73 1.43
CA VAL A 83 -10.60 13.83 0.40
C VAL A 83 -11.15 15.25 0.33
N ALA A 84 -11.51 15.85 1.46
CA ALA A 84 -12.04 17.21 1.49
C ALA A 84 -11.00 18.26 1.04
N ARG A 85 -9.76 18.17 1.55
CA ARG A 85 -8.71 19.14 1.26
C ARG A 85 -8.19 19.07 -0.17
N TYR A 86 -8.17 17.87 -0.76
CA TYR A 86 -7.57 17.61 -2.05
C TYR A 86 -8.59 17.01 -3.03
N HIS A 87 -9.86 17.40 -2.94
CA HIS A 87 -10.93 16.89 -3.80
C HIS A 87 -10.62 17.07 -5.30
N GLU A 88 -9.94 18.16 -5.68
CA GLU A 88 -9.46 18.38 -7.05
C GLU A 88 -8.54 17.26 -7.56
N ALA A 89 -7.78 16.60 -6.67
CA ALA A 89 -6.94 15.46 -7.04
C ALA A 89 -7.77 14.23 -7.47
N LEU A 90 -9.02 14.15 -7.03
CA LEU A 90 -9.97 13.09 -7.41
C LEU A 90 -10.58 13.31 -8.80
N ARG A 91 -10.45 14.52 -9.37
CA ARG A 91 -10.84 14.76 -10.76
C ARG A 91 -9.95 13.95 -11.70
N PRO A 92 -10.51 13.21 -12.66
CA PRO A 92 -9.72 12.51 -13.67
C PRO A 92 -8.91 13.53 -14.48
N ALA A 93 -7.58 13.46 -14.42
CA ALA A 93 -6.72 14.33 -15.22
C ALA A 93 -6.74 13.93 -16.71
N ASP A 94 -6.84 12.63 -17.01
CA ASP A 94 -6.64 12.06 -18.35
C ASP A 94 -7.72 11.00 -18.71
N GLY A 95 -8.94 11.16 -18.19
CA GLY A 95 -10.04 10.20 -18.38
C GLY A 95 -10.09 9.04 -17.36
N PRO A 96 -11.07 8.11 -17.47
CA PRO A 96 -11.32 7.09 -16.46
C PRO A 96 -10.25 5.99 -16.48
N SER A 97 -9.14 6.23 -15.77
CA SER A 97 -8.09 5.23 -15.56
C SER A 97 -8.50 4.07 -14.63
N GLY A 98 -9.64 4.19 -13.94
CA GLY A 98 -10.12 3.26 -12.90
C GLY A 98 -9.30 3.26 -11.60
N ARG A 99 -8.25 4.10 -11.50
CA ARG A 99 -7.30 4.17 -10.37
C ARG A 99 -7.65 5.17 -9.29
N VAL A 100 -8.46 6.16 -9.66
CA VAL A 100 -8.94 7.22 -8.79
C VAL A 100 -10.41 6.89 -8.53
N GLN A 101 -10.70 6.53 -7.28
CA GLN A 101 -12.07 6.39 -6.79
C GLN A 101 -12.67 7.77 -6.53
N THR A 102 -13.98 7.89 -6.70
CA THR A 102 -14.77 9.04 -6.27
C THR A 102 -14.72 9.21 -4.75
N GLU A 103 -15.03 10.40 -4.25
CA GLU A 103 -15.16 10.67 -2.82
C GLU A 103 -16.11 9.67 -2.14
N THR A 104 -17.28 9.43 -2.72
CA THR A 104 -18.27 8.47 -2.20
C THR A 104 -17.70 7.05 -2.13
N GLU A 105 -16.97 6.61 -3.16
CA GLU A 105 -16.32 5.28 -3.14
C GLU A 105 -15.19 5.20 -2.11
N ILE A 106 -14.43 6.27 -1.89
CA ILE A 106 -13.33 6.32 -0.91
C ILE A 106 -13.88 6.33 0.54
N THR A 107 -15.02 6.96 0.78
CA THR A 107 -15.59 7.15 2.12
C THR A 107 -16.60 6.07 2.53
N ARG A 108 -17.13 5.27 1.60
CA ARG A 108 -18.08 4.16 1.86
C ARG A 108 -17.57 3.17 2.92
N ALA A 109 -18.28 2.89 4.00
CA ALA A 109 -17.82 1.92 5.02
C ALA A 109 -16.37 2.15 5.49
N LEU A 110 -15.91 3.42 5.50
CA LEU A 110 -14.53 3.79 5.81
C LEU A 110 -14.06 3.30 7.19
N PRO A 111 -14.87 3.36 8.27
CA PRO A 111 -14.46 2.80 9.57
C PRO A 111 -14.13 1.31 9.49
N GLN A 112 -14.92 0.52 8.76
CA GLN A 112 -14.72 -0.92 8.57
C GLN A 112 -13.43 -1.18 7.78
N ARG A 113 -13.24 -0.48 6.66
CA ARG A 113 -12.05 -0.63 5.81
C ARG A 113 -10.77 -0.22 6.52
N VAL A 114 -10.79 0.87 7.29
CA VAL A 114 -9.64 1.29 8.10
C VAL A 114 -9.34 0.29 9.22
N ARG A 115 -10.35 -0.30 9.87
CA ARG A 115 -10.11 -1.40 10.83
C ARG A 115 -9.45 -2.61 10.18
N ALA A 116 -9.82 -2.94 8.95
CA ALA A 116 -9.15 -3.99 8.19
C ALA A 116 -7.69 -3.62 7.87
N LEU A 117 -7.42 -2.39 7.44
CA LEU A 117 -6.05 -1.90 7.21
C LEU A 117 -5.17 -2.00 8.44
N ARG A 118 -5.70 -1.70 9.63
CA ARG A 118 -4.95 -1.82 10.89
C ARG A 118 -4.53 -3.26 11.16
N ARG A 119 -5.42 -4.24 11.00
CA ARG A 119 -5.07 -5.66 11.13
C ARG A 119 -4.00 -6.09 10.12
N ILE A 120 -4.08 -5.55 8.90
CA ILE A 120 -3.06 -5.79 7.87
C ILE A 120 -1.72 -5.15 8.25
N ALA A 121 -1.76 -3.93 8.81
CA ALA A 121 -0.58 -3.24 9.32
C ALA A 121 0.11 -4.07 10.41
N ASP A 122 -0.66 -4.57 11.39
CA ASP A 122 -0.12 -5.40 12.48
C ASP A 122 0.56 -6.65 11.93
N LEU A 123 -0.08 -7.36 11.00
CA LEU A 123 0.50 -8.54 10.35
C LEU A 123 1.81 -8.21 9.63
N VAL A 124 1.78 -7.20 8.76
CA VAL A 124 2.92 -6.83 7.89
C VAL A 124 4.08 -6.30 8.71
N TYR A 125 3.83 -5.46 9.71
CA TYR A 125 4.88 -4.88 10.55
C TYR A 125 5.45 -5.88 11.55
N THR A 126 4.62 -6.76 12.13
CA THR A 126 5.14 -7.87 12.96
C THR A 126 6.12 -8.71 12.14
N ARG A 127 5.73 -9.08 10.92
CA ARG A 127 6.59 -9.85 10.02
C ARG A 127 7.87 -9.12 9.62
N TRP A 128 7.79 -7.81 9.40
CA TRP A 128 8.96 -7.00 9.11
C TRP A 128 9.93 -6.97 10.31
N LEU A 129 9.40 -6.82 11.53
CA LEU A 129 10.19 -6.79 12.77
C LEU A 129 10.88 -8.13 13.08
N GLU A 130 10.26 -9.27 12.73
CA GLU A 130 10.91 -10.60 12.82
C GLU A 130 12.26 -10.65 12.06
N GLY A 131 12.42 -9.84 11.01
CA GLY A 131 13.65 -9.75 10.23
C GLY A 131 14.82 -9.03 10.94
N PHE A 132 14.61 -8.46 12.13
CA PHE A 132 15.63 -7.70 12.85
C PHE A 132 16.37 -8.47 13.94
N GLY A 133 15.89 -9.65 14.36
CA GLY A 133 16.48 -10.43 15.46
C GLY A 133 16.47 -9.68 16.81
N GLU A 134 16.97 -10.31 17.87
CA GLU A 134 17.26 -9.57 19.12
C GLU A 134 18.39 -8.55 18.88
N ARG A 135 18.35 -7.44 19.62
CA ARG A 135 19.42 -6.44 19.62
C ARG A 135 20.74 -7.15 19.96
N PRO A 136 21.84 -6.94 19.20
CA PRO A 136 23.15 -7.36 19.69
C PRO A 136 23.41 -6.66 21.03
N ASP A 137 23.87 -7.42 22.03
CA ASP A 137 24.21 -6.90 23.35
C ASP A 137 25.09 -5.64 23.19
N ARG A 138 24.66 -4.56 23.84
CA ARG A 138 25.45 -3.34 23.95
C ARG A 138 26.71 -3.70 24.75
N LYS A 139 27.87 -3.76 24.09
CA LYS A 139 29.17 -3.66 24.76
C LYS A 139 29.33 -2.29 25.40
#